data_AF-A0A4V1QQ91-F1
#
_entry.id   AF-A0A4V1QQ91-F1
#
_cell.length_a   1.000
_cell.length_b   1.000
_cell.length_c   1.000
_cell.angle_alpha   90.00
_cell.angle_beta   90.00
_cell.angle_gamma   90.00
#
_symmetry.space_group_name_H-M   'P 1'
#
loop_
_entity.id
_entity.type
_entity.pdbx_description
1 polymer ?
#
loop_
_entity_poly.entity_id
_entity_poly.type
_entity_poly.pdbx_seq_one_letter_code
_entity_poly.pdbx_strand_id
1 'polypeptide(L)'
;MGCENLSYSPQRHGILSDFKRDDEFPLFEKQYLALLDEFAGIARDYDLDDGRIQLVKMRLFDVEDDFYGGLKEVLFGQGKQSLEKFVALLADDAIPFMTRRTAAANLIESMGLCAEGTATHMAIAANDLALIRSGDEVYRYKEAVIKQIIREFVDKSHLGRSPSMQIHGINRISNALADRFGLALQKDRWTKDLSITAHDIEACGKYILDKLTPASLVRHFAENCLSEFTSTMQSCFRDAKSGDSAECFDYARFSQQFTVALIPLQDRYGSISLRSLGSFDGGETHFRIYKDPVPLAREILASLTWAGQIEGGSPRHLYDAIQGDTAITIESEDGMIWATEDGQPVPLTAEHLRSIVPDKSMSDHNRVVATVIRNSSTESLIENLSPEWLGKVSIEQLLLKTGFPAFMRFAEKHQAFLEQKFSLGLPKIIVKHGDAAAFKKYMAGHPTLFAANDAMGIVNQFWFHAGKGEDLGMLEAVADVVMRHITPETKIHQSFLKDMSKWMRDCLECPDKSKARDSAVFISLLGNIFIKARENNLITSPELASHLLCDESGSPGLHMGLAAGNHQQLIAYREILSRAADKGFLDASWKTELPAAFQQMPIAESNM
;
A
#
# COMPACT_ATOMS: atom_id res chain seq x y z
N MET A 1 44.16 27.27 -27.10
CA MET A 1 44.01 27.80 -25.72
C MET A 1 42.74 27.20 -25.17
N GLY A 2 42.82 26.28 -24.20
CA GLY A 2 41.62 25.79 -23.54
C GLY A 2 41.03 26.95 -22.74
N CYS A 3 39.79 27.35 -23.02
CA CYS A 3 39.08 28.24 -22.11
C CYS A 3 38.94 27.49 -20.78
N GLU A 4 39.44 28.07 -19.70
CA GLU A 4 39.27 27.52 -18.36
C GLU A 4 37.77 27.50 -18.01
N ASN A 5 37.23 26.36 -17.60
CA ASN A 5 35.85 26.27 -17.13
C ASN A 5 35.75 26.92 -15.75
N LEU A 6 35.10 28.09 -15.68
CA LEU A 6 34.91 28.82 -14.43
C LEU A 6 33.72 28.26 -13.66
N SER A 7 33.88 28.02 -12.36
CA SER A 7 32.79 27.66 -11.46
C SER A 7 32.91 28.45 -10.17
N TYR A 8 31.80 28.93 -9.63
CA TYR A 8 31.82 29.67 -8.37
C TYR A 8 32.28 28.75 -7.23
N SER A 9 33.15 29.29 -6.38
CA SER A 9 33.52 28.72 -5.10
C SER A 9 33.71 29.85 -4.08
N PRO A 10 33.17 29.72 -2.85
CA PRO A 10 33.34 30.75 -1.83
C PRO A 10 34.81 31.01 -1.46
N GLN A 11 35.66 29.98 -1.57
CA GLN A 11 37.09 30.07 -1.24
C GLN A 11 37.86 30.97 -2.23
N ARG A 12 37.50 30.95 -3.52
CA ARG A 12 38.15 31.76 -4.55
C ARG A 12 37.49 33.13 -4.70
N HIS A 13 36.16 33.19 -4.68
CA HIS A 13 35.41 34.37 -5.12
C HIS A 13 34.71 35.11 -3.97
N GLY A 14 34.87 34.66 -2.72
CA GLY A 14 34.20 35.27 -1.57
C GLY A 14 32.70 35.03 -1.55
N ILE A 15 31.91 36.06 -1.23
CA ILE A 15 30.45 35.99 -1.26
C ILE A 15 29.93 36.20 -2.68
N LEU A 16 28.77 35.61 -3.00
CA LEU A 16 28.21 35.65 -4.35
C LEU A 16 28.01 37.08 -4.89
N SER A 17 27.68 38.06 -4.04
CA SER A 17 27.53 39.45 -4.47
C SER A 17 28.83 40.08 -4.95
N ASP A 18 29.96 39.64 -4.41
CA ASP A 18 31.28 40.14 -4.80
C ASP A 18 31.71 39.45 -6.09
N PHE A 19 31.50 38.14 -6.21
CA PHE A 19 31.70 37.42 -7.45
C PHE A 19 30.92 38.03 -8.62
N LYS A 20 29.64 38.40 -8.42
CA LYS A 20 28.82 39.06 -9.45
C LYS A 20 29.38 40.40 -9.95
N ARG A 21 30.25 41.05 -9.17
CA ARG A 21 30.91 42.33 -9.52
C ARG A 21 32.33 42.11 -10.06
N ASP A 22 32.82 40.88 -10.02
CA ASP A 22 34.15 40.51 -10.47
C ASP A 22 34.22 40.46 -12.01
N ASP A 23 35.41 40.73 -12.56
CA ASP A 23 35.68 40.70 -14.00
C ASP A 23 35.53 39.28 -14.59
N GLU A 24 35.60 38.23 -13.77
CA GLU A 24 35.37 36.83 -14.18
C GLU A 24 33.88 36.51 -14.41
N PHE A 25 32.95 37.27 -13.81
CA PHE A 25 31.53 36.94 -13.83
C PHE A 25 30.89 36.94 -15.23
N PRO A 26 31.14 37.94 -16.11
CA PRO A 26 30.58 37.91 -17.46
C PRO A 26 31.01 36.68 -18.27
N LEU A 27 32.23 36.20 -18.07
CA LEU A 27 32.71 34.97 -18.70
C LEU A 27 32.02 33.75 -18.11
N PHE A 28 31.90 33.67 -16.79
CA PHE A 28 31.17 32.61 -16.09
C PHE A 28 29.71 32.51 -16.54
N GLU A 29 29.00 33.63 -16.58
CA GLU A 29 27.59 33.70 -17.02
C GLU A 29 27.46 33.20 -18.46
N LYS A 30 28.30 33.69 -19.37
CA LYS A 30 28.33 33.23 -20.76
C LYS A 30 28.56 31.71 -20.87
N GLN A 31 29.50 31.16 -20.08
CA GLN A 31 29.77 29.72 -20.06
C GLN A 31 28.57 28.91 -19.53
N TYR A 32 27.90 29.37 -18.47
CA TYR A 32 26.74 28.67 -17.92
C TYR A 32 25.55 28.73 -18.89
N LEU A 33 25.25 29.90 -19.46
CA LEU A 33 24.18 30.03 -20.46
C LEU A 33 24.44 29.15 -21.68
N ALA A 34 25.68 29.09 -22.18
CA ALA A 34 26.06 28.20 -23.27
C ALA A 34 25.85 26.73 -22.92
N LEU A 35 26.19 26.31 -21.70
CA LEU A 35 25.97 24.95 -21.22
C LEU A 35 24.48 24.58 -21.12
N LEU A 36 23.63 25.49 -20.66
CA LEU A 36 22.18 25.30 -20.64
C LEU A 36 21.61 25.24 -22.07
N ASP A 37 22.13 26.05 -22.99
CA ASP A 37 21.74 26.03 -24.41
C ASP A 37 22.17 24.75 -25.11
N GLU A 38 23.36 24.23 -24.79
CA GLU A 38 23.83 22.92 -25.25
C GLU A 38 22.91 21.80 -24.75
N PHE A 39 22.57 21.80 -23.45
CA PHE A 39 21.65 20.81 -22.91
C PHE A 39 20.26 20.91 -23.54
N ALA A 40 19.75 22.12 -23.75
CA ALA A 40 18.49 22.34 -24.47
C ALA A 40 18.55 21.88 -25.93
N GLY A 41 19.71 22.02 -26.58
CA GLY A 41 19.98 21.47 -27.91
C GLY A 41 19.84 19.95 -27.93
N ILE A 42 20.55 19.27 -27.02
CA ILE A 42 20.47 17.81 -26.87
C ILE A 42 19.04 17.36 -26.56
N ALA A 43 18.32 18.08 -25.70
CA ALA A 43 16.93 17.77 -25.37
C ALA A 43 16.02 17.80 -26.61
N ARG A 44 16.16 18.82 -27.46
CA ARG A 44 15.42 18.93 -28.73
C ARG A 44 15.82 17.84 -29.72
N ASP A 45 17.11 17.51 -29.83
CA ASP A 45 17.59 16.42 -30.67
C ASP A 45 17.03 15.05 -30.22
N TYR A 46 16.71 14.93 -28.92
CA TYR A 46 16.08 13.75 -28.33
C TYR A 46 14.54 13.80 -28.33
N ASP A 47 13.92 14.82 -28.93
CA ASP A 47 12.47 15.05 -28.92
C ASP A 47 11.90 15.14 -27.48
N LEU A 48 12.54 15.95 -26.64
CA LEU A 48 12.13 16.24 -25.26
C LEU A 48 11.77 17.73 -25.11
N ASP A 49 10.79 18.02 -24.25
CA ASP A 49 10.41 19.40 -23.90
C ASP A 49 11.53 20.08 -23.09
N ASP A 50 12.10 21.17 -23.62
CA ASP A 50 13.16 21.94 -22.96
C ASP A 50 12.62 23.10 -22.10
N GLY A 51 11.30 23.23 -21.95
CA GLY A 51 10.66 24.35 -21.24
C GLY A 51 11.18 24.56 -19.81
N ARG A 52 11.50 23.48 -19.09
CA ARG A 52 12.11 23.57 -17.74
C ARG A 52 13.56 24.03 -17.75
N ILE A 53 14.32 23.70 -18.79
CA ILE A 53 15.69 24.22 -18.97
C ILE A 53 15.62 25.73 -19.22
N GLN A 54 14.70 26.17 -20.09
CA GLN A 54 14.48 27.60 -20.35
C GLN A 54 14.02 28.35 -19.09
N LEU A 55 13.16 27.73 -18.27
CA LEU A 55 12.73 28.29 -17.00
C LEU A 55 13.89 28.47 -16.01
N VAL A 56 14.78 27.47 -15.90
CA VAL A 56 16.00 27.59 -15.09
C VAL A 56 16.89 28.69 -15.63
N LYS A 57 17.12 28.73 -16.95
CA LYS A 57 17.93 29.77 -17.62
C LYS A 57 17.43 31.18 -17.28
N MET A 58 16.11 31.40 -17.39
CA MET A 58 15.46 32.66 -17.04
C MET A 58 15.70 33.01 -15.56
N ARG A 59 15.32 32.12 -14.63
CA ARG A 59 15.38 32.38 -13.18
C ARG A 59 16.81 32.52 -12.62
N LEU A 60 17.78 31.93 -13.29
CA LEU A 60 19.16 31.85 -12.79
C LEU A 60 19.86 33.22 -12.80
N PHE A 61 19.62 34.02 -13.84
CA PHE A 61 20.24 35.33 -14.05
C PHE A 61 19.25 36.50 -14.04
N ASP A 62 17.95 36.25 -13.85
CA ASP A 62 16.98 37.31 -13.62
C ASP A 62 17.37 38.15 -12.39
N VAL A 63 17.47 39.44 -12.61
CA VAL A 63 17.84 40.46 -11.62
C VAL A 63 16.59 41.02 -10.93
N GLU A 64 15.44 40.98 -11.60
CA GLU A 64 14.15 41.46 -11.09
C GLU A 64 13.45 40.39 -10.25
N ASP A 65 13.53 39.12 -10.67
CA ASP A 65 13.01 37.97 -9.93
C ASP A 65 14.16 37.19 -9.26
N ASP A 66 14.43 37.47 -7.98
CA ASP A 66 15.42 36.70 -7.19
C ASP A 66 14.84 35.36 -6.72
N PHE A 67 14.26 34.59 -7.65
CA PHE A 67 13.53 33.35 -7.40
C PHE A 67 14.32 32.36 -6.52
N TYR A 68 15.61 32.20 -6.80
CA TYR A 68 16.50 31.33 -6.03
C TYR A 68 17.10 32.00 -4.79
N GLY A 69 16.90 33.30 -4.61
CA GLY A 69 17.44 34.05 -3.49
C GLY A 69 18.96 33.93 -3.37
N GLY A 70 19.44 33.97 -2.12
CA GLY A 70 20.83 33.71 -1.77
C GLY A 70 21.34 32.29 -2.07
N LEU A 71 20.52 31.37 -2.60
CA LEU A 71 20.94 30.01 -2.94
C LEU A 71 21.52 29.86 -4.35
N LYS A 72 21.56 30.93 -5.17
CA LYS A 72 22.16 30.91 -6.51
C LYS A 72 23.63 30.41 -6.48
N GLU A 73 24.32 30.58 -5.36
CA GLU A 73 25.70 30.08 -5.18
C GLU A 73 25.84 28.56 -5.35
N VAL A 74 24.83 27.79 -4.95
CA VAL A 74 24.84 26.32 -5.08
C VAL A 74 24.76 25.92 -6.55
N LEU A 75 23.90 26.61 -7.30
CA LEU A 75 23.77 26.41 -8.75
C LEU A 75 25.02 26.89 -9.49
N PHE A 76 25.63 28.01 -9.09
CA PHE A 76 26.82 28.57 -9.73
C PHE A 76 28.09 27.76 -9.49
N GLY A 77 28.18 27.06 -8.36
CA GLY A 77 29.25 26.12 -8.07
C GLY A 77 28.91 24.71 -8.52
N GLN A 78 28.37 23.92 -7.58
CA GLN A 78 28.13 22.48 -7.79
C GLN A 78 27.14 22.20 -8.93
N GLY A 79 26.09 23.01 -9.07
CA GLY A 79 25.10 22.82 -10.13
C GLY A 79 25.75 22.87 -11.51
N LYS A 80 26.51 23.94 -11.80
CA LYS A 80 27.25 24.10 -13.05
C LYS A 80 28.20 22.92 -13.30
N GLN A 81 29.05 22.58 -12.33
CA GLN A 81 30.00 21.46 -12.46
C GLN A 81 29.30 20.13 -12.77
N SER A 82 28.17 19.88 -12.11
CA SER A 82 27.38 18.65 -12.32
C SER A 82 26.74 18.64 -13.69
N LEU A 83 26.20 19.79 -14.13
CA LEU A 83 25.62 19.93 -15.46
C LEU A 83 26.69 19.79 -16.56
N GLU A 84 27.90 20.34 -16.38
CA GLU A 84 29.03 20.16 -17.32
C GLU A 84 29.35 18.69 -17.49
N LYS A 85 29.52 17.97 -16.37
CA LYS A 85 29.77 16.53 -16.38
C LYS A 85 28.63 15.78 -17.06
N PHE A 86 27.39 16.14 -16.76
CA PHE A 86 26.20 15.50 -17.34
C PHE A 86 26.13 15.68 -18.85
N VAL A 87 26.29 16.91 -19.35
CA VAL A 87 26.28 17.21 -20.79
C VAL A 87 27.42 16.49 -21.51
N ALA A 88 28.62 16.45 -20.93
CA ALA A 88 29.74 15.70 -21.49
C ALA A 88 29.45 14.19 -21.57
N LEU A 89 28.74 13.62 -20.60
CA LEU A 89 28.31 12.22 -20.63
C LEU A 89 27.18 11.97 -21.64
N LEU A 90 26.29 12.94 -21.88
CA LEU A 90 25.28 12.85 -22.94
C LEU A 90 25.91 12.87 -24.34
N ALA A 91 27.12 13.41 -24.51
CA ALA A 91 27.85 13.34 -25.77
C ALA A 91 28.64 12.04 -25.96
N ASP A 92 28.69 11.15 -24.95
CA ASP A 92 29.47 9.92 -25.01
C ASP A 92 28.68 8.77 -25.65
N ASP A 93 29.08 8.39 -26.86
CA ASP A 93 28.47 7.28 -27.62
C ASP A 93 28.75 5.89 -27.03
N ALA A 94 29.65 5.78 -26.05
CA ALA A 94 29.78 4.55 -25.27
C ALA A 94 28.55 4.29 -24.39
N ILE A 95 27.73 5.32 -24.10
CA ILE A 95 26.48 5.18 -23.38
C ILE A 95 25.34 5.01 -24.40
N PRO A 96 24.53 3.94 -24.30
CA PRO A 96 23.41 3.71 -25.23
C PRO A 96 22.49 4.93 -25.34
N PHE A 97 22.09 5.26 -26.56
CA PHE A 97 21.26 6.44 -26.86
C PHE A 97 20.00 6.52 -25.98
N MET A 98 19.29 5.40 -25.82
CA MET A 98 18.08 5.36 -25.00
C MET A 98 18.37 5.67 -23.52
N THR A 99 19.51 5.26 -23.00
CA THR A 99 19.94 5.58 -21.63
C THR A 99 20.23 7.07 -21.47
N ARG A 100 20.94 7.67 -22.44
CA ARG A 100 21.19 9.12 -22.47
C ARG A 100 19.89 9.93 -22.55
N ARG A 101 18.97 9.51 -23.43
CA ARG A 101 17.66 10.14 -23.59
C ARG A 101 16.82 10.09 -22.31
N THR A 102 16.73 8.92 -21.67
CA THR A 102 15.99 8.77 -20.40
C THR A 102 16.61 9.60 -19.28
N ALA A 103 17.94 9.63 -19.17
CA ALA A 103 18.62 10.46 -18.18
C ALA A 103 18.34 11.95 -18.39
N ALA A 104 18.35 12.42 -19.64
CA ALA A 104 17.99 13.80 -19.99
C ALA A 104 16.54 14.13 -19.60
N ALA A 105 15.58 13.26 -19.96
CA ALA A 105 14.17 13.44 -19.63
C ALA A 105 13.92 13.53 -18.11
N ASN A 106 14.53 12.62 -17.34
CA ASN A 106 14.42 12.61 -15.88
C ASN A 106 15.01 13.87 -15.24
N LEU A 107 16.16 14.33 -15.73
CA LEU A 107 16.77 15.57 -15.23
C LEU A 107 15.85 16.76 -15.53
N ILE A 108 15.37 16.90 -16.77
CA ILE A 108 14.45 17.97 -17.17
C ILE A 108 13.22 18.00 -16.25
N GLU A 109 12.57 16.86 -16.01
CA GLU A 109 11.39 16.78 -15.14
C GLU A 109 11.69 17.19 -13.69
N SER A 110 12.92 17.01 -13.23
CA SER A 110 13.34 17.42 -11.89
C SER A 110 13.86 18.86 -11.81
N MET A 111 14.14 19.50 -12.95
CA MET A 111 14.55 20.90 -13.02
C MET A 111 13.35 21.83 -12.79
N GLY A 112 13.54 22.86 -11.97
CA GLY A 112 12.48 23.82 -11.61
C GLY A 112 12.02 23.76 -10.15
N LEU A 113 12.64 22.90 -9.35
CA LEU A 113 12.56 22.93 -7.88
C LEU A 113 13.38 24.10 -7.31
N CYS A 114 13.60 24.11 -5.99
CA CYS A 114 14.56 25.04 -5.38
C CYS A 114 15.98 24.84 -5.92
N ALA A 115 16.87 25.82 -5.70
CA ALA A 115 18.24 25.79 -6.20
C ALA A 115 19.03 24.53 -5.74
N GLU A 116 18.90 24.17 -4.47
CA GLU A 116 19.56 22.99 -3.89
C GLU A 116 19.01 21.68 -4.50
N GLY A 117 17.69 21.58 -4.65
CA GLY A 117 17.05 20.42 -5.28
C GLY A 117 17.51 20.26 -6.73
N THR A 118 17.51 21.35 -7.50
CA THR A 118 17.96 21.35 -8.90
C THR A 118 19.44 20.92 -9.00
N ALA A 119 20.33 21.48 -8.19
CA ALA A 119 21.75 21.09 -8.16
C ALA A 119 21.95 19.62 -7.75
N THR A 120 21.17 19.13 -6.79
CA THR A 120 21.20 17.72 -6.35
C THR A 120 20.80 16.78 -7.49
N HIS A 121 19.73 17.11 -8.21
CA HIS A 121 19.28 16.30 -9.35
C HIS A 121 20.30 16.30 -10.50
N MET A 122 20.95 17.43 -10.79
CA MET A 122 22.06 17.48 -11.75
C MET A 122 23.21 16.56 -11.34
N ALA A 123 23.59 16.59 -10.06
CA ALA A 123 24.66 15.73 -9.53
C ALA A 123 24.31 14.25 -9.60
N ILE A 124 23.07 13.87 -9.26
CA ILE A 124 22.57 12.50 -9.35
C ILE A 124 22.61 12.02 -10.81
N ALA A 125 22.04 12.79 -11.74
CA ALA A 125 21.99 12.43 -13.16
C ALA A 125 23.40 12.27 -13.76
N ALA A 126 24.34 13.16 -13.40
CA ALA A 126 25.74 13.07 -13.82
C ALA A 126 26.45 11.83 -13.24
N ASN A 127 26.15 11.47 -11.99
CA ASN A 127 26.73 10.28 -11.37
C ASN A 127 26.18 8.99 -11.96
N ASP A 128 24.87 8.94 -12.21
CA ASP A 128 24.20 7.77 -12.78
C ASP A 128 24.74 7.44 -14.18
N LEU A 129 24.89 8.45 -15.05
CA LEU A 129 25.51 8.26 -16.36
C LEU A 129 26.99 7.86 -16.26
N ALA A 130 27.74 8.40 -15.29
CA ALA A 130 29.14 8.02 -15.09
C ALA A 130 29.28 6.56 -14.64
N LEU A 131 28.39 6.09 -13.76
CA LEU A 131 28.37 4.70 -13.31
C LEU A 131 28.00 3.75 -14.44
N ILE A 132 27.01 4.11 -15.27
CA ILE A 132 26.66 3.37 -16.50
C ILE A 132 27.87 3.27 -17.42
N ARG A 133 28.55 4.39 -17.69
CA ARG A 133 29.74 4.42 -18.54
C ARG A 133 30.85 3.50 -18.01
N SER A 134 31.00 3.42 -16.69
CA SER A 134 32.02 2.56 -16.07
C SER A 134 31.65 1.07 -16.02
N GLY A 135 30.40 0.70 -16.38
CA GLY A 135 29.89 -0.66 -16.23
C GLY A 135 29.62 -1.08 -14.78
N ASP A 136 29.62 -0.14 -13.84
CA ASP A 136 29.41 -0.41 -12.41
C ASP A 136 27.93 -0.28 -12.01
N GLU A 137 27.08 -1.03 -12.72
CA GLU A 137 25.63 -1.02 -12.47
C GLU A 137 25.29 -1.54 -11.08
N VAL A 138 26.02 -2.54 -10.59
CA VAL A 138 25.84 -3.11 -9.25
C VAL A 138 26.00 -2.02 -8.19
N TYR A 139 27.05 -1.20 -8.28
CA TYR A 139 27.25 -0.09 -7.35
C TYR A 139 26.17 0.97 -7.47
N ARG A 140 25.77 1.37 -8.69
CA ARG A 140 24.67 2.33 -8.91
C ARG A 140 23.40 1.88 -8.22
N TYR A 141 23.02 0.62 -8.41
CA TYR A 141 21.82 0.13 -7.77
C TYR A 141 21.98 -0.09 -6.27
N LYS A 142 23.16 -0.47 -5.79
CA LYS A 142 23.45 -0.51 -4.35
C LYS A 142 23.19 0.87 -3.73
N GLU A 143 23.67 1.95 -4.35
CA GLU A 143 23.36 3.31 -3.89
C GLU A 143 21.85 3.61 -3.90
N ALA A 144 21.14 3.21 -4.95
CA ALA A 144 19.71 3.43 -5.08
C ALA A 144 18.91 2.68 -3.98
N VAL A 145 19.24 1.41 -3.74
CA VAL A 145 18.62 0.58 -2.69
C VAL A 145 18.93 1.16 -1.32
N ILE A 146 20.17 1.58 -1.05
CA ILE A 146 20.51 2.24 0.22
C ILE A 146 19.69 3.51 0.42
N LYS A 147 19.58 4.37 -0.59
CA LYS A 147 18.79 5.62 -0.52
C LYS A 147 17.30 5.32 -0.25
N GLN A 148 16.76 4.28 -0.87
CA GLN A 148 15.38 3.84 -0.62
C GLN A 148 15.20 3.33 0.82
N ILE A 149 16.14 2.53 1.33
CA ILE A 149 16.14 2.05 2.72
C ILE A 149 16.24 3.23 3.72
N ILE A 150 17.07 4.23 3.43
CA ILE A 150 17.17 5.47 4.24
C ILE A 150 15.83 6.21 4.25
N ARG A 151 15.18 6.38 3.08
CA ARG A 151 13.86 7.01 3.00
C ARG A 151 12.82 6.27 3.85
N GLU A 152 12.74 4.95 3.71
CA GLU A 152 11.84 4.13 4.54
C GLU A 152 12.10 4.30 6.05
N PHE A 153 13.38 4.37 6.44
CA PHE A 153 13.77 4.57 7.83
C PHE A 153 13.34 5.95 8.34
N VAL A 154 13.56 7.01 7.55
CA VAL A 154 13.14 8.38 7.86
C VAL A 154 11.62 8.47 8.02
N ASP A 155 10.87 7.81 7.12
CA ASP A 155 9.40 7.78 7.17
C ASP A 155 8.88 7.07 8.42
N LYS A 156 9.40 5.87 8.72
CA LYS A 156 9.00 5.07 9.89
C LYS A 156 9.38 5.72 11.21
N SER A 157 10.49 6.44 11.24
CA SER A 157 11.02 7.07 12.44
C SER A 157 10.53 8.52 12.58
N HIS A 158 9.69 8.99 11.66
CA HIS A 158 9.17 10.37 11.62
C HIS A 158 10.27 11.45 11.67
N LEU A 159 11.43 11.18 11.06
CA LEU A 159 12.62 12.05 11.09
C LEU A 159 12.56 13.23 10.09
N GLY A 160 11.42 13.43 9.42
CA GLY A 160 11.09 14.62 8.64
C GLY A 160 9.76 15.18 9.12
N ARG A 161 9.78 16.35 9.79
CA ARG A 161 8.60 16.99 10.40
C ARG A 161 7.47 17.29 9.38
N SER A 162 7.81 17.34 8.09
CA SER A 162 6.90 17.50 6.96
C SER A 162 7.49 16.79 5.73
N PRO A 163 6.66 16.46 4.71
CA PRO A 163 7.14 15.90 3.44
C PRO A 163 8.25 16.73 2.77
N SER A 164 8.16 18.06 2.86
CA SER A 164 9.18 18.98 2.34
C SER A 164 10.53 18.89 3.07
N MET A 165 10.55 18.49 4.35
CA MET A 165 11.78 18.34 5.14
C MET A 165 12.38 16.93 5.09
N GLN A 166 11.63 15.95 4.58
CA GLN A 166 12.11 14.56 4.50
C GLN A 166 13.36 14.42 3.65
N ILE A 167 13.45 15.14 2.52
CA ILE A 167 14.63 15.09 1.65
C ILE A 167 15.90 15.54 2.39
N HIS A 168 15.79 16.59 3.21
CA HIS A 168 16.91 17.07 4.01
C HIS A 168 17.32 16.05 5.08
N GLY A 169 16.35 15.31 5.65
CA GLY A 169 16.61 14.20 6.57
C GLY A 169 17.34 13.05 5.91
N ILE A 170 16.91 12.67 4.70
CA ILE A 170 17.56 11.64 3.87
C ILE A 170 18.99 12.06 3.55
N ASN A 171 19.21 13.31 3.13
CA ASN A 171 20.52 13.83 2.78
C ASN A 171 21.46 13.88 3.99
N ARG A 172 20.97 14.31 5.17
CA ARG A 172 21.75 14.32 6.41
C ARG A 172 22.23 12.92 6.78
N ILE A 173 21.34 11.94 6.77
CA ILE A 173 21.68 10.55 7.10
C ILE A 173 22.61 9.96 6.04
N SER A 174 22.33 10.18 4.76
CA SER A 174 23.17 9.69 3.64
C SER A 174 24.60 10.22 3.75
N ASN A 175 24.77 11.52 4.04
CA ASN A 175 26.08 12.13 4.23
C ASN A 175 26.81 11.55 5.44
N ALA A 176 26.11 11.35 6.56
CA ALA A 176 26.71 10.78 7.76
C ALA A 176 27.14 9.31 7.58
N LEU A 177 26.51 8.60 6.64
CA LEU A 177 26.78 7.20 6.33
C LEU A 177 27.61 7.02 5.03
N ALA A 178 28.04 8.11 4.40
CA ALA A 178 28.66 8.10 3.08
C ALA A 178 29.93 7.25 3.04
N ASP A 179 30.85 7.46 3.98
CA ASP A 179 32.10 6.69 4.05
C ASP A 179 31.86 5.20 4.32
N ARG A 180 30.84 4.88 5.14
CA ARG A 180 30.53 3.50 5.55
C ARG A 180 30.00 2.65 4.40
N PHE A 181 29.22 3.24 3.49
CA PHE A 181 28.57 2.50 2.41
C PHE A 181 29.08 2.84 1.01
N GLY A 182 29.98 3.83 0.90
CA GLY A 182 30.38 4.42 -0.37
C GLY A 182 29.17 5.12 -0.99
N LEU A 183 28.71 6.23 -0.41
CA LEU A 183 27.71 7.09 -1.02
C LEU A 183 28.37 8.42 -1.42
N ALA A 184 27.90 9.03 -2.49
CA ALA A 184 28.29 10.40 -2.81
C ALA A 184 27.75 11.39 -1.76
N LEU A 185 28.63 12.27 -1.27
CA LEU A 185 28.24 13.39 -0.40
C LEU A 185 27.38 14.41 -1.15
N GLN A 186 26.34 14.91 -0.48
CA GLN A 186 25.41 15.89 -1.00
C GLN A 186 25.49 17.19 -0.20
N LYS A 187 25.60 18.33 -0.87
CA LYS A 187 25.54 19.62 -0.19
C LYS A 187 24.09 20.00 0.05
N ASP A 188 23.74 20.15 1.31
CA ASP A 188 22.40 20.53 1.73
C ASP A 188 22.50 21.32 3.05
N ARG A 189 22.18 22.61 3.01
CA ARG A 189 22.37 23.50 4.17
C ARG A 189 21.41 23.19 5.32
N TRP A 190 20.23 22.66 5.01
CA TRP A 190 19.18 22.35 5.98
C TRP A 190 19.51 21.12 6.81
N THR A 191 20.50 20.33 6.39
CA THR A 191 20.98 19.20 7.17
C THR A 191 21.44 19.60 8.56
N LYS A 192 21.88 20.85 8.81
CA LYS A 192 22.32 21.28 10.16
C LYS A 192 21.16 21.52 11.14
N ASP A 193 20.02 21.98 10.65
CA ASP A 193 18.88 22.41 11.48
C ASP A 193 17.96 21.25 11.88
N LEU A 194 18.21 20.06 11.36
CA LEU A 194 17.43 18.87 11.68
C LEU A 194 17.82 18.29 13.05
N SER A 195 16.82 17.82 13.80
CA SER A 195 17.02 17.15 15.09
C SER A 195 17.34 15.65 14.94
N ILE A 196 18.21 15.28 13.99
CA ILE A 196 18.63 13.87 13.77
C ILE A 196 19.89 13.60 14.58
N THR A 197 19.82 12.68 15.53
CA THR A 197 20.90 12.39 16.49
C THR A 197 21.89 11.38 15.93
N ALA A 198 23.04 11.22 16.59
CA ALA A 198 23.98 10.14 16.28
C ALA A 198 23.36 8.74 16.48
N HIS A 199 22.44 8.60 17.44
CA HIS A 199 21.68 7.37 17.65
C HIS A 199 20.80 7.04 16.43
N ASP A 200 20.13 8.04 15.85
CA ASP A 200 19.30 7.83 14.65
C ASP A 200 20.14 7.41 13.43
N ILE A 201 21.33 8.00 13.28
CA ILE A 201 22.29 7.64 12.22
C ILE A 201 22.75 6.18 12.39
N GLU A 202 23.14 5.77 13.60
CA GLU A 202 23.58 4.38 13.82
C GLU A 202 22.42 3.38 13.67
N ALA A 203 21.22 3.74 14.15
CA ALA A 203 20.02 2.93 13.96
C ALA A 203 19.69 2.76 12.47
N CYS A 204 19.84 3.82 11.66
CA CYS A 204 19.69 3.73 10.21
C CYS A 204 20.80 2.88 9.57
N GLY A 205 22.06 3.03 10.00
CA GLY A 205 23.18 2.21 9.53
C GLY A 205 22.95 0.72 9.77
N LYS A 206 22.46 0.34 10.96
CA LYS A 206 22.05 -1.03 11.25
C LYS A 206 20.86 -1.47 10.40
N TYR A 207 19.86 -0.61 10.25
CA TYR A 207 18.70 -0.90 9.40
C TYR A 207 19.09 -1.15 7.93
N ILE A 208 20.08 -0.42 7.41
CA ILE A 208 20.66 -0.68 6.07
C ILE A 208 21.33 -2.05 6.05
N LEU A 209 22.19 -2.38 7.01
CA LEU A 209 22.87 -3.69 7.03
C LEU A 209 21.89 -4.87 7.13
N ASP A 210 20.81 -4.72 7.90
CA ASP A 210 19.77 -5.74 8.05
C ASP A 210 18.92 -5.91 6.77
N LYS A 211 18.89 -4.90 5.89
CA LYS A 211 18.01 -4.85 4.70
C LYS A 211 18.74 -5.02 3.38
N LEU A 212 19.97 -4.55 3.28
CA LEU A 212 20.80 -4.61 2.09
C LEU A 212 21.44 -6.01 1.99
N THR A 213 20.64 -6.98 1.60
CA THR A 213 21.09 -8.33 1.26
C THR A 213 21.29 -8.48 -0.25
N PRO A 214 22.10 -9.44 -0.72
CA PRO A 214 22.19 -9.76 -2.15
C PRO A 214 20.81 -10.00 -2.77
N ALA A 215 19.93 -10.72 -2.09
CA ALA A 215 18.55 -10.96 -2.52
C ALA A 215 17.71 -9.67 -2.65
N SER A 216 17.86 -8.72 -1.72
CA SER A 216 17.16 -7.42 -1.82
C SER A 216 17.62 -6.62 -3.05
N LEU A 217 18.93 -6.68 -3.35
CA LEU A 217 19.55 -5.95 -4.44
C LEU A 217 19.09 -6.52 -5.80
N VAL A 218 19.24 -7.84 -5.98
CA VAL A 218 18.85 -8.53 -7.23
C VAL A 218 17.34 -8.55 -7.44
N ARG A 219 16.54 -8.54 -6.37
CA ARG A 219 15.10 -8.33 -6.48
C ARG A 219 14.78 -6.96 -7.05
N HIS A 220 15.46 -5.91 -6.60
CA HIS A 220 15.29 -4.58 -7.17
C HIS A 220 15.72 -4.54 -8.65
N PHE A 221 16.75 -5.28 -9.03
CA PHE A 221 17.18 -5.38 -10.44
C PHE A 221 16.10 -6.05 -11.27
N ALA A 222 15.55 -7.16 -10.76
CA ALA A 222 14.49 -7.91 -11.41
C ALA A 222 13.20 -7.08 -11.54
N GLU A 223 12.83 -6.29 -10.53
CA GLU A 223 11.66 -5.38 -10.59
C GLU A 223 11.83 -4.35 -11.71
N ASN A 224 13.00 -3.71 -11.79
CA ASN A 224 13.29 -2.73 -12.85
C ASN A 224 13.35 -3.38 -14.24
N CYS A 225 14.01 -4.53 -14.35
CA CYS A 225 14.12 -5.31 -15.57
C CYS A 225 12.73 -5.75 -16.08
N LEU A 226 11.89 -6.28 -15.20
CA LEU A 226 10.53 -6.72 -15.54
C LEU A 226 9.62 -5.55 -15.91
N SER A 227 9.77 -4.40 -15.24
CA SER A 227 9.04 -3.17 -15.56
C SER A 227 9.42 -2.60 -16.93
N GLU A 228 10.72 -2.55 -17.23
CA GLU A 228 11.25 -2.10 -18.53
C GLU A 228 10.82 -3.04 -19.66
N PHE A 229 10.93 -4.35 -19.42
CA PHE A 229 10.47 -5.37 -20.35
C PHE A 229 8.96 -5.23 -20.63
N THR A 230 8.15 -5.13 -19.57
CA THR A 230 6.69 -4.98 -19.67
C THR A 230 6.32 -3.72 -20.46
N SER A 231 6.97 -2.59 -20.17
CA SER A 231 6.71 -1.31 -20.81
C SER A 231 7.10 -1.34 -22.30
N THR A 232 8.23 -1.97 -22.64
CA THR A 232 8.67 -2.18 -24.02
C THR A 232 7.66 -3.04 -24.79
N MET A 233 7.26 -4.18 -24.21
CA MET A 233 6.28 -5.07 -24.83
C MET A 233 4.91 -4.38 -25.00
N GLN A 234 4.42 -3.69 -23.96
CA GLN A 234 3.17 -2.92 -24.05
C GLN A 234 3.22 -1.83 -25.13
N SER A 235 4.39 -1.19 -25.34
CA SER A 235 4.56 -0.22 -26.41
C SER A 235 4.55 -0.86 -27.80
N CYS A 236 5.25 -1.98 -27.98
CA CYS A 236 5.31 -2.70 -29.26
C CYS A 236 3.94 -3.29 -29.69
N PHE A 237 3.07 -3.57 -28.71
CA PHE A 237 1.73 -4.15 -28.90
C PHE A 237 0.61 -3.22 -28.43
N ARG A 238 0.82 -1.89 -28.42
CA ARG A 238 -0.19 -0.92 -27.95
C ARG A 238 -1.51 -1.00 -28.71
N ASP A 239 -1.44 -1.34 -30.00
CA ASP A 239 -2.62 -1.45 -30.86
C ASP A 239 -3.36 -2.79 -30.71
N ALA A 240 -2.79 -3.75 -29.96
CA ALA A 240 -3.43 -5.03 -29.68
C ALA A 240 -4.60 -4.82 -28.71
N LYS A 241 -5.78 -5.35 -29.06
CA LYS A 241 -6.98 -5.25 -28.23
C LYS A 241 -7.20 -6.55 -27.47
N SER A 242 -7.70 -6.44 -26.24
CA SER A 242 -8.20 -7.60 -25.50
C SER A 242 -9.31 -8.28 -26.32
N GLY A 243 -9.07 -9.51 -26.75
CA GLY A 243 -10.01 -10.29 -27.57
C GLY A 243 -9.69 -10.36 -29.07
N ASP A 244 -8.57 -9.80 -29.53
CA ASP A 244 -8.05 -10.12 -30.86
C ASP A 244 -7.86 -11.64 -30.97
N SER A 245 -8.43 -12.25 -32.01
CA SER A 245 -8.32 -13.70 -32.22
C SER A 245 -6.87 -14.11 -32.46
N ALA A 246 -6.51 -15.35 -32.10
CA ALA A 246 -5.18 -15.91 -32.35
C ALA A 246 -4.74 -15.78 -33.84
N GLU A 247 -5.69 -15.74 -34.77
CA GLU A 247 -5.44 -15.55 -36.21
C GLU A 247 -4.90 -14.15 -36.57
N CYS A 248 -5.11 -13.15 -35.72
CA CYS A 248 -4.60 -11.78 -35.88
C CYS A 248 -3.27 -11.55 -35.16
N PHE A 249 -2.83 -12.53 -34.34
CA PHE A 249 -1.61 -12.41 -33.55
C PHE A 249 -0.40 -12.89 -34.36
N ASP A 250 0.42 -11.93 -34.81
CA ASP A 250 1.66 -12.24 -35.51
C ASP A 250 2.73 -12.73 -34.52
N TYR A 251 2.83 -14.06 -34.38
CA TYR A 251 3.80 -14.71 -33.51
C TYR A 251 5.25 -14.42 -33.92
N ALA A 252 5.52 -14.27 -35.22
CA ALA A 252 6.86 -13.95 -35.71
C ALA A 252 7.27 -12.54 -35.27
N ARG A 253 6.37 -11.56 -35.41
CA ARG A 253 6.56 -10.20 -34.87
C ARG A 253 6.67 -10.24 -33.35
N PHE A 254 5.85 -11.01 -32.64
CA PHE A 254 5.96 -11.18 -31.19
C PHE A 254 7.34 -11.66 -30.78
N SER A 255 7.80 -12.78 -31.34
CA SER A 255 9.11 -13.37 -31.08
C SER A 255 10.27 -12.41 -31.39
N GLN A 256 10.18 -11.67 -32.50
CA GLN A 256 11.17 -10.66 -32.86
C GLN A 256 11.22 -9.51 -31.85
N GLN A 257 10.06 -8.91 -31.52
CA GLN A 257 10.00 -7.80 -30.56
C GLN A 257 10.42 -8.24 -29.16
N PHE A 258 10.09 -9.47 -28.78
CA PHE A 258 10.55 -10.09 -27.55
C PHE A 258 12.08 -10.14 -27.51
N THR A 259 12.70 -10.67 -28.57
CA THR A 259 14.17 -10.77 -28.66
C THR A 259 14.82 -9.40 -28.56
N VAL A 260 14.27 -8.40 -29.26
CA VAL A 260 14.74 -7.01 -29.21
C VAL A 260 14.61 -6.43 -27.80
N ALA A 261 13.52 -6.71 -27.08
CA ALA A 261 13.33 -6.26 -25.70
C ALA A 261 14.28 -6.96 -24.71
N LEU A 262 14.70 -8.20 -25.00
CA LEU A 262 15.54 -9.01 -24.13
C LEU A 262 17.03 -8.64 -24.21
N ILE A 263 17.53 -8.28 -25.39
CA ILE A 263 18.97 -7.98 -25.60
C ILE A 263 19.51 -6.93 -24.62
N PRO A 264 18.90 -5.73 -24.46
CA PRO A 264 19.43 -4.71 -23.54
C PRO A 264 19.36 -5.11 -22.06
N LEU A 265 18.52 -6.10 -21.72
CA LEU A 265 18.41 -6.63 -20.37
C LEU A 265 19.50 -7.68 -20.13
N GLN A 266 19.76 -8.54 -21.12
CA GLN A 266 20.83 -9.53 -21.05
C GLN A 266 22.21 -8.89 -20.99
N ASP A 267 22.43 -7.80 -21.75
CA ASP A 267 23.69 -7.05 -21.73
C ASP A 267 24.00 -6.48 -20.34
N ARG A 268 22.96 -6.11 -19.56
CA ARG A 268 23.09 -5.50 -18.23
C ARG A 268 23.15 -6.50 -17.08
N TYR A 269 22.25 -7.48 -17.10
CA TYR A 269 22.02 -8.37 -15.95
C TYR A 269 22.56 -9.78 -16.14
N GLY A 270 23.16 -10.07 -17.31
CA GLY A 270 23.65 -11.39 -17.66
C GLY A 270 22.58 -12.26 -18.32
N SER A 271 22.80 -13.58 -18.31
CA SER A 271 21.91 -14.52 -19.00
C SER A 271 20.54 -14.58 -18.32
N ILE A 272 19.54 -13.94 -18.93
CA ILE A 272 18.13 -14.03 -18.53
C ILE A 272 17.39 -15.01 -19.45
N SER A 273 16.68 -15.97 -18.86
CA SER A 273 15.83 -16.91 -19.57
C SER A 273 14.42 -16.35 -19.83
N LEU A 274 13.76 -16.87 -20.87
CA LEU A 274 12.37 -16.53 -21.15
C LEU A 274 11.41 -16.96 -20.02
N ARG A 275 11.76 -18.06 -19.33
CA ARG A 275 10.92 -18.67 -18.31
C ARG A 275 10.92 -17.87 -17.01
N SER A 276 11.95 -17.08 -16.73
CA SER A 276 11.96 -16.21 -15.56
C SER A 276 11.15 -14.92 -15.73
N LEU A 277 10.84 -14.56 -16.99
CA LEU A 277 10.02 -13.40 -17.33
C LEU A 277 8.52 -13.72 -17.41
N GLY A 278 8.17 -14.96 -17.71
CA GLY A 278 6.78 -15.34 -17.89
C GLY A 278 6.56 -16.80 -18.26
N SER A 279 5.30 -17.13 -18.53
CA SER A 279 4.86 -18.46 -18.91
C SER A 279 4.01 -18.42 -20.19
N PHE A 280 4.06 -19.51 -20.95
CA PHE A 280 3.13 -19.74 -22.05
C PHE A 280 1.93 -20.55 -21.56
N ASP A 281 0.73 -20.10 -21.89
CA ASP A 281 -0.54 -20.78 -21.61
C ASP A 281 -1.20 -21.22 -22.94
N GLY A 282 -1.90 -22.35 -22.93
CA GLY A 282 -2.70 -22.84 -24.06
C GLY A 282 -1.93 -23.32 -25.29
N GLY A 283 -0.71 -23.86 -25.14
CA GLY A 283 0.08 -24.36 -26.27
C GLY A 283 0.78 -23.27 -27.08
N GLU A 284 1.49 -22.37 -26.37
CA GLU A 284 2.28 -21.24 -26.92
C GLU A 284 1.47 -20.06 -27.49
N THR A 285 0.14 -20.07 -27.38
CA THR A 285 -0.69 -19.00 -27.95
C THR A 285 -0.82 -17.77 -27.04
N HIS A 286 -0.59 -17.90 -25.73
CA HIS A 286 -0.66 -16.79 -24.78
C HIS A 286 0.61 -16.71 -23.95
N PHE A 287 1.33 -15.59 -24.03
CA PHE A 287 2.44 -15.32 -23.12
C PHE A 287 1.99 -14.41 -21.98
N ARG A 288 2.15 -14.88 -20.74
CA ARG A 288 1.86 -14.11 -19.53
C ARG A 288 3.17 -13.72 -18.86
N ILE A 289 3.46 -12.42 -18.87
CA ILE A 289 4.55 -11.83 -18.09
C ILE A 289 4.22 -11.99 -16.60
N TYR A 290 5.19 -12.44 -15.81
CA TYR A 290 5.02 -12.55 -14.38
C TYR A 290 4.89 -11.18 -13.72
N LYS A 291 4.18 -11.14 -12.59
CA LYS A 291 4.14 -9.95 -11.72
C LYS A 291 5.14 -10.05 -10.57
N ASP A 292 5.54 -11.27 -10.22
CA ASP A 292 6.52 -11.52 -9.18
C ASP A 292 7.92 -11.51 -9.81
N PRO A 293 8.83 -10.61 -9.39
CA PRO A 293 10.19 -10.53 -9.90
C PRO A 293 11.09 -11.68 -9.41
N VAL A 294 10.67 -12.48 -8.43
CA VAL A 294 11.55 -13.45 -7.76
C VAL A 294 12.24 -14.45 -8.70
N PRO A 295 11.57 -15.08 -9.69
CA PRO A 295 12.24 -16.00 -10.61
C PRO A 295 13.38 -15.33 -11.38
N LEU A 296 13.15 -14.11 -11.88
CA LEU A 296 14.15 -13.30 -12.56
C LEU A 296 15.27 -12.87 -11.59
N ALA A 297 14.93 -12.48 -10.36
CA ALA A 297 15.90 -12.11 -9.33
C ALA A 297 16.89 -13.24 -9.04
N ARG A 298 16.41 -14.50 -9.08
CA ARG A 298 17.25 -15.70 -8.90
C ARG A 298 18.25 -15.90 -10.04
N GLU A 299 17.84 -15.69 -11.29
CA GLU A 299 18.75 -15.77 -12.43
C GLU A 299 19.79 -14.66 -12.43
N ILE A 300 19.38 -13.44 -12.08
CA ILE A 300 20.28 -12.30 -11.91
C ILE A 300 21.29 -12.59 -10.79
N LEU A 301 20.83 -13.09 -9.64
CA LEU A 301 21.70 -13.48 -8.52
C LEU A 301 22.73 -14.53 -8.94
N ALA A 302 22.31 -15.57 -9.66
CA ALA A 302 23.21 -16.59 -10.16
C ALA A 302 24.26 -15.99 -11.12
N SER A 303 23.83 -15.12 -12.04
CA SER A 303 24.71 -14.46 -13.01
C SER A 303 25.76 -13.56 -12.33
N LEU A 304 25.34 -12.72 -11.39
CA LEU A 304 26.23 -11.80 -10.68
C LEU A 304 27.16 -12.54 -9.71
N THR A 305 26.70 -13.64 -9.10
CA THR A 305 27.53 -14.51 -8.25
C THR A 305 28.60 -15.19 -9.09
N TRP A 306 28.22 -15.72 -10.26
CA TRP A 306 29.17 -16.35 -11.20
C TRP A 306 30.23 -15.35 -11.69
N ALA A 307 29.84 -14.10 -11.91
CA ALA A 307 30.76 -13.01 -12.26
C ALA A 307 31.60 -12.49 -11.08
N GLY A 308 31.40 -12.98 -9.85
CA GLY A 308 32.11 -12.54 -8.65
C GLY A 308 31.76 -11.12 -8.20
N GLN A 309 30.61 -10.58 -8.63
CA GLN A 309 30.18 -9.22 -8.30
C GLN A 309 29.42 -9.13 -6.98
N ILE A 310 28.75 -10.22 -6.59
CA ILE A 310 28.06 -10.35 -5.30
C ILE A 310 28.30 -11.74 -4.71
N GLU A 311 28.25 -11.84 -3.39
CA GLU A 311 28.25 -13.14 -2.71
C GLU A 311 26.84 -13.73 -2.75
N GLY A 312 26.67 -14.88 -3.38
CA GLY A 312 25.41 -15.62 -3.41
C GLY A 312 25.26 -16.53 -2.19
N GLY A 313 24.04 -16.65 -1.68
CA GLY A 313 23.69 -17.68 -0.71
C GLY A 313 23.41 -19.02 -1.39
N SER A 314 23.29 -20.07 -0.59
CA SER A 314 22.67 -21.31 -1.04
C SER A 314 21.18 -21.25 -0.72
N PRO A 315 20.28 -21.53 -1.68
CA PRO A 315 18.86 -21.65 -1.39
C PRO A 315 18.60 -22.63 -0.26
N ARG A 316 17.77 -22.21 0.69
CA ARG A 316 17.25 -23.08 1.73
C ARG A 316 16.02 -23.80 1.20
N HIS A 317 16.13 -25.11 1.10
CA HIS A 317 15.02 -25.99 0.79
C HIS A 317 13.94 -25.94 1.88
N LEU A 318 12.67 -25.81 1.49
CA LEU A 318 11.52 -25.74 2.40
C LEU A 318 10.61 -26.96 2.28
N TYR A 319 10.24 -27.35 1.06
CA TYR A 319 9.31 -28.47 0.81
C TYR A 319 9.60 -29.18 -0.51
N ASP A 320 9.29 -30.48 -0.56
CA ASP A 320 9.22 -31.29 -1.77
C ASP A 320 7.78 -31.69 -2.08
N ALA A 321 7.45 -31.76 -3.35
CA ALA A 321 6.21 -32.30 -3.86
C ALA A 321 6.39 -32.99 -5.21
N ILE A 322 5.46 -33.89 -5.51
CA ILE A 322 5.30 -34.46 -6.84
C ILE A 322 3.89 -34.09 -7.31
N GLN A 323 3.79 -33.54 -8.52
CA GLN A 323 2.50 -33.20 -9.16
C GLN A 323 2.47 -33.79 -10.56
N GLY A 324 1.72 -34.89 -10.71
CA GLY A 324 1.81 -35.70 -11.92
C GLY A 324 3.23 -36.27 -12.05
N ASP A 325 3.90 -35.95 -13.16
CA ASP A 325 5.28 -36.37 -13.44
C ASP A 325 6.32 -35.28 -13.11
N THR A 326 5.88 -34.10 -12.65
CA THR A 326 6.76 -32.96 -12.35
C THR A 326 7.16 -32.98 -10.87
N ALA A 327 8.47 -32.97 -10.62
CA ALA A 327 9.02 -32.75 -9.29
C ALA A 327 9.03 -31.25 -8.99
N ILE A 328 8.49 -30.87 -7.83
CA ILE A 328 8.38 -29.49 -7.37
C ILE A 328 9.16 -29.36 -6.07
N THR A 329 10.06 -28.38 -6.01
CA THR A 329 10.72 -28.00 -4.75
C THR A 329 10.40 -26.55 -4.40
N ILE A 330 10.02 -26.27 -3.16
CA ILE A 330 9.82 -24.91 -2.66
C ILE A 330 11.08 -24.50 -1.92
N GLU A 331 11.63 -23.35 -2.30
CA GLU A 331 12.92 -22.88 -1.81
C GLU A 331 12.82 -21.43 -1.32
N SER A 332 13.78 -21.03 -0.50
CA SER A 332 13.90 -19.66 0.01
C SER A 332 15.33 -19.19 0.08
N GLU A 333 15.55 -17.90 -0.16
CA GLU A 333 16.85 -17.25 0.01
C GLU A 333 16.61 -15.78 0.40
N ASP A 334 17.03 -15.40 1.61
CA ASP A 334 16.93 -14.03 2.12
C ASP A 334 15.55 -13.36 1.92
N GLY A 335 14.48 -14.15 2.08
CA GLY A 335 13.09 -13.69 1.97
C GLY A 335 12.50 -13.72 0.56
N MET A 336 13.27 -14.07 -0.47
CA MET A 336 12.75 -14.55 -1.76
C MET A 336 12.24 -15.97 -1.56
N ILE A 337 11.05 -16.27 -2.08
CA ILE A 337 10.45 -17.61 -2.02
C ILE A 337 9.88 -17.93 -3.40
N TRP A 338 10.21 -19.10 -3.92
CA TRP A 338 9.78 -19.57 -5.24
C TRP A 338 9.53 -21.07 -5.23
N ALA A 339 8.97 -21.58 -6.32
CA ALA A 339 8.93 -23.01 -6.61
C ALA A 339 9.92 -23.30 -7.75
N THR A 340 10.49 -24.49 -7.76
CA THR A 340 11.36 -24.96 -8.83
C THR A 340 10.69 -26.17 -9.48
N GLU A 341 10.42 -26.07 -10.77
CA GLU A 341 9.80 -27.10 -11.61
C GLU A 341 10.82 -27.52 -12.67
N ASP A 342 11.15 -28.82 -12.74
CA ASP A 342 12.14 -29.36 -13.68
C ASP A 342 13.49 -28.60 -13.67
N GLY A 343 13.91 -28.16 -12.48
CA GLY A 343 15.14 -27.40 -12.27
C GLY A 343 15.05 -25.92 -12.65
N GLN A 344 13.88 -25.40 -12.98
CA GLN A 344 13.67 -23.99 -13.34
C GLN A 344 12.87 -23.25 -12.27
N PRO A 345 13.31 -22.05 -11.83
CA PRO A 345 12.56 -21.25 -10.85
C PRO A 345 11.30 -20.65 -11.50
N VAL A 346 10.16 -20.80 -10.83
CA VAL A 346 8.86 -20.25 -11.22
C VAL A 346 8.19 -19.55 -10.03
N PRO A 347 7.23 -18.63 -10.25
CA PRO A 347 6.50 -18.01 -9.15
C PRO A 347 5.77 -19.07 -8.33
N LEU A 348 5.93 -19.04 -7.01
CA LEU A 348 5.20 -19.95 -6.13
C LEU A 348 3.70 -19.59 -6.12
N THR A 349 2.84 -20.54 -6.48
CA THR A 349 1.36 -20.40 -6.56
C THR A 349 0.64 -21.46 -5.72
N ALA A 350 -0.70 -21.36 -5.64
CA ALA A 350 -1.56 -22.27 -4.88
C ALA A 350 -1.54 -23.70 -5.42
N GLU A 351 -1.33 -23.87 -6.73
CA GLU A 351 -1.20 -25.18 -7.37
C GLU A 351 -0.03 -25.97 -6.78
N HIS A 352 1.13 -25.32 -6.62
CA HIS A 352 2.32 -25.94 -6.03
C HIS A 352 2.08 -26.46 -4.59
N LEU A 353 1.17 -25.84 -3.83
CA LEU A 353 0.86 -26.27 -2.46
C LEU A 353 -0.18 -27.40 -2.38
N ARG A 354 -0.85 -27.75 -3.47
CA ARG A 354 -2.02 -28.65 -3.47
C ARG A 354 -1.72 -30.02 -2.87
N SER A 355 -0.51 -30.56 -3.07
CA SER A 355 -0.08 -31.87 -2.57
C SER A 355 0.81 -31.79 -1.32
N ILE A 356 1.04 -30.59 -0.76
CA ILE A 356 1.94 -30.38 0.38
C ILE A 356 1.13 -30.18 1.65
N VAL A 357 1.44 -30.98 2.67
CA VAL A 357 0.94 -30.79 4.03
C VAL A 357 1.81 -29.75 4.74
N PRO A 358 1.24 -28.65 5.26
CA PRO A 358 2.03 -27.57 5.84
C PRO A 358 2.72 -27.97 7.15
N ASP A 359 4.02 -27.72 7.26
CA ASP A 359 4.73 -27.70 8.55
C ASP A 359 4.60 -26.29 9.17
N LYS A 360 3.72 -26.17 10.17
CA LYS A 360 3.45 -24.91 10.85
C LYS A 360 4.57 -24.47 11.79
N SER A 361 5.50 -25.37 12.11
CA SER A 361 6.68 -25.04 12.92
C SER A 361 7.77 -24.34 12.08
N MET A 362 7.66 -24.39 10.75
CA MET A 362 8.61 -23.79 9.85
C MET A 362 8.56 -22.25 9.90
N SER A 363 9.72 -21.62 10.09
CA SER A 363 9.85 -20.17 10.27
C SER A 363 9.28 -19.34 9.10
N ASP A 364 9.26 -19.89 7.89
CA ASP A 364 8.81 -19.21 6.68
C ASP A 364 7.35 -19.52 6.29
N HIS A 365 6.61 -20.30 7.07
CA HIS A 365 5.23 -20.70 6.75
C HIS A 365 4.36 -19.51 6.31
N ASN A 366 4.32 -18.43 7.09
CA ASN A 366 3.53 -17.24 6.76
C ASN A 366 3.99 -16.55 5.46
N ARG A 367 5.29 -16.58 5.16
CA ARG A 367 5.85 -15.97 3.95
C ARG A 367 5.55 -16.79 2.70
N VAL A 368 5.58 -18.12 2.81
CA VAL A 368 5.15 -19.05 1.76
C VAL A 368 3.69 -18.75 1.39
N VAL A 369 2.80 -18.67 2.40
CA VAL A 369 1.37 -18.41 2.19
C VAL A 369 1.12 -17.02 1.59
N ALA A 370 1.79 -15.99 2.10
CA ALA A 370 1.67 -14.64 1.54
C ALA A 370 2.14 -14.56 0.08
N THR A 371 3.21 -15.28 -0.27
CA THR A 371 3.72 -15.38 -1.64
C THR A 371 2.72 -16.08 -2.56
N VAL A 372 2.15 -17.21 -2.11
CA VAL A 372 1.11 -17.94 -2.84
C VAL A 372 -0.12 -17.07 -3.09
N ILE A 373 -0.63 -16.37 -2.07
CA ILE A 373 -1.78 -15.46 -2.21
C ILE A 373 -1.47 -14.35 -3.21
N ARG A 374 -0.27 -13.77 -3.17
CA ARG A 374 0.15 -12.72 -4.09
C ARG A 374 0.15 -13.19 -5.55
N ASN A 375 0.71 -14.37 -5.80
CA ASN A 375 1.03 -14.84 -7.15
C ASN A 375 -0.08 -15.65 -7.83
N SER A 376 -1.03 -16.16 -7.05
CA SER A 376 -2.13 -16.97 -7.59
C SER A 376 -3.29 -16.12 -8.10
N SER A 377 -4.03 -16.65 -9.07
CA SER A 377 -5.34 -16.11 -9.45
C SER A 377 -6.37 -16.40 -8.35
N THR A 378 -7.47 -15.64 -8.35
CA THR A 378 -8.59 -15.87 -7.42
C THR A 378 -9.15 -17.28 -7.56
N GLU A 379 -9.29 -17.77 -8.79
CA GLU A 379 -9.78 -19.10 -9.11
C GLU A 379 -8.81 -20.17 -8.60
N SER A 380 -7.50 -20.01 -8.85
CA SER A 380 -6.50 -20.98 -8.37
C SER A 380 -6.42 -21.02 -6.85
N LEU A 381 -6.62 -19.88 -6.15
CA LEU A 381 -6.71 -19.86 -4.69
C LEU A 381 -7.95 -20.61 -4.18
N ILE A 382 -9.10 -20.42 -4.81
CA ILE A 382 -10.33 -21.16 -4.46
C ILE A 382 -10.16 -22.65 -4.73
N GLU A 383 -9.51 -23.00 -5.83
CA GLU A 383 -9.44 -24.38 -6.26
C GLU A 383 -8.36 -25.20 -5.55
N ASN A 384 -7.19 -24.62 -5.32
CA ASN A 384 -5.99 -25.37 -4.98
C ASN A 384 -5.42 -25.07 -3.58
N LEU A 385 -5.74 -23.93 -2.96
CA LEU A 385 -5.19 -23.60 -1.65
C LEU A 385 -5.88 -24.39 -0.53
N SER A 386 -5.18 -25.37 0.05
CA SER A 386 -5.70 -26.05 1.24
C SER A 386 -5.82 -25.08 2.43
N PRO A 387 -6.93 -25.09 3.18
CA PRO A 387 -7.13 -24.18 4.30
C PRO A 387 -6.18 -24.48 5.46
N GLU A 388 -5.51 -25.65 5.47
CA GLU A 388 -4.47 -25.98 6.45
C GLU A 388 -3.30 -25.01 6.44
N TRP A 389 -3.04 -24.39 5.29
CA TRP A 389 -2.02 -23.35 5.11
C TRP A 389 -2.42 -22.00 5.71
N LEU A 390 -3.69 -21.80 6.07
CA LEU A 390 -4.15 -20.50 6.52
C LEU A 390 -4.00 -20.32 8.03
N GLY A 391 -3.25 -19.28 8.41
CA GLY A 391 -3.30 -18.64 9.72
C GLY A 391 -4.24 -17.42 9.72
N LYS A 392 -4.41 -16.77 10.88
CA LYS A 392 -5.29 -15.59 11.01
C LYS A 392 -4.90 -14.45 10.05
N VAL A 393 -3.60 -14.12 9.98
CA VAL A 393 -3.08 -13.07 9.10
C VAL A 393 -3.30 -13.43 7.62
N SER A 394 -3.13 -14.71 7.27
CA SER A 394 -3.30 -15.20 5.90
C SER A 394 -4.74 -15.10 5.41
N ILE A 395 -5.74 -15.27 6.30
CA ILE A 395 -7.15 -15.12 5.92
C ILE A 395 -7.46 -13.68 5.50
N GLU A 396 -6.97 -12.69 6.24
CA GLU A 396 -7.19 -11.29 5.89
C GLU A 396 -6.53 -10.94 4.55
N GLN A 397 -5.33 -11.47 4.29
CA GLN A 397 -4.65 -11.31 3.00
C GLN A 397 -5.42 -12.00 1.86
N LEU A 398 -5.91 -13.22 2.09
CA LEU A 398 -6.70 -13.97 1.11
C LEU A 398 -7.96 -13.19 0.75
N LEU A 399 -8.70 -12.71 1.76
CA LEU A 399 -9.90 -11.92 1.58
C LEU A 399 -9.64 -10.62 0.81
N LEU A 400 -8.58 -9.89 1.16
CA LEU A 400 -8.19 -8.67 0.46
C LEU A 400 -7.85 -8.95 -1.02
N LYS A 401 -7.18 -10.08 -1.29
CA LYS A 401 -6.77 -10.49 -2.64
C LYS A 401 -7.95 -10.94 -3.50
N THR A 402 -8.83 -11.78 -2.98
CA THR A 402 -9.93 -12.38 -3.77
C THR A 402 -11.16 -11.49 -3.83
N GLY A 403 -11.31 -10.58 -2.86
CA GLY A 403 -12.58 -9.91 -2.59
C GLY A 403 -13.56 -10.83 -1.85
N PHE A 404 -14.58 -10.22 -1.26
CA PHE A 404 -15.53 -10.90 -0.38
C PHE A 404 -16.34 -12.01 -1.08
N PRO A 405 -16.95 -11.80 -2.26
CA PRO A 405 -17.75 -12.86 -2.91
C PRO A 405 -16.94 -14.12 -3.23
N ALA A 406 -15.71 -13.95 -3.72
CA ALA A 406 -14.83 -15.06 -4.04
C ALA A 406 -14.30 -15.76 -2.78
N PHE A 407 -14.00 -15.00 -1.72
CA PHE A 407 -13.65 -15.55 -0.42
C PHE A 407 -14.78 -16.41 0.16
N MET A 408 -16.04 -15.99 0.00
CA MET A 408 -17.18 -16.80 0.47
C MET A 408 -17.28 -18.14 -0.26
N ARG A 409 -16.97 -18.21 -1.57
CA ARG A 409 -16.88 -19.50 -2.29
C ARG A 409 -15.78 -20.39 -1.72
N PHE A 410 -14.61 -19.82 -1.40
CA PHE A 410 -13.53 -20.54 -0.71
C PHE A 410 -14.01 -21.05 0.66
N ALA A 411 -14.68 -20.19 1.43
CA ALA A 411 -15.15 -20.54 2.77
C ALA A 411 -16.22 -21.64 2.74
N GLU A 412 -17.14 -21.61 1.79
CA GLU A 412 -18.14 -22.65 1.57
C GLU A 412 -17.49 -23.99 1.20
N LYS A 413 -16.50 -23.98 0.31
CA LYS A 413 -15.74 -25.19 -0.08
C LYS A 413 -14.97 -25.81 1.10
N HIS A 414 -14.45 -24.97 2.00
CA HIS A 414 -13.59 -25.38 3.12
C HIS A 414 -14.26 -25.21 4.49
N GLN A 415 -15.59 -25.24 4.51
CA GLN A 415 -16.41 -24.87 5.66
C GLN A 415 -16.03 -25.65 6.94
N ALA A 416 -15.97 -26.99 6.87
CA ALA A 416 -15.68 -27.83 8.04
C ALA A 416 -14.33 -27.49 8.72
N PHE A 417 -13.30 -27.18 7.92
CA PHE A 417 -11.99 -26.80 8.46
C PHE A 417 -12.04 -25.41 9.11
N LEU A 418 -12.66 -24.44 8.43
CA LEU A 418 -12.74 -23.07 8.91
C LEU A 418 -13.57 -22.98 10.19
N GLU A 419 -14.62 -23.78 10.33
CA GLU A 419 -15.39 -23.87 11.58
C GLU A 419 -14.54 -24.41 12.74
N GLN A 420 -13.76 -25.47 12.51
CA GLN A 420 -12.91 -26.07 13.54
C GLN A 420 -11.81 -25.10 14.02
N LYS A 421 -11.20 -24.37 13.10
CA LYS A 421 -10.03 -23.51 13.38
C LYS A 421 -10.39 -22.05 13.68
N PHE A 422 -11.50 -21.57 13.12
CA PHE A 422 -11.92 -20.17 13.13
C PHE A 422 -13.42 -20.04 13.42
N SER A 423 -13.92 -20.82 14.40
CA SER A 423 -15.34 -20.88 14.79
C SER A 423 -16.03 -19.51 14.89
N LEU A 424 -15.31 -18.47 15.33
CA LEU A 424 -15.79 -17.09 15.37
C LEU A 424 -15.14 -16.14 14.37
N GLY A 425 -14.10 -16.57 13.65
CA GLY A 425 -13.36 -15.74 12.71
C GLY A 425 -14.17 -15.43 11.46
N LEU A 426 -14.79 -16.45 10.87
CA LEU A 426 -15.55 -16.31 9.63
C LEU A 426 -16.78 -15.40 9.76
N PRO A 427 -17.68 -15.56 10.76
CA PRO A 427 -18.81 -14.64 10.90
C PRO A 427 -18.37 -13.21 11.23
N LYS A 428 -17.25 -12.98 11.95
CA LYS A 428 -16.70 -11.62 12.14
C LYS A 428 -16.28 -10.99 10.82
N ILE A 429 -15.66 -11.77 9.94
CA ILE A 429 -15.25 -11.31 8.61
C ILE A 429 -16.49 -10.92 7.80
N ILE A 430 -17.52 -11.77 7.79
CA ILE A 430 -18.78 -11.49 7.10
C ILE A 430 -19.40 -10.17 7.61
N VAL A 431 -19.46 -10.00 8.93
CA VAL A 431 -20.00 -8.79 9.57
C VAL A 431 -19.20 -7.55 9.20
N LYS A 432 -17.86 -7.63 9.24
CA LYS A 432 -16.96 -6.51 8.88
C LYS A 432 -17.14 -6.05 7.43
N HIS A 433 -17.56 -6.95 6.55
CA HIS A 433 -17.76 -6.66 5.12
C HIS A 433 -19.21 -6.33 4.76
N GLY A 434 -20.14 -6.31 5.72
CA GLY A 434 -21.51 -5.83 5.49
C GLY A 434 -22.43 -6.76 4.68
N ASP A 435 -22.04 -8.01 4.44
CA ASP A 435 -22.92 -8.94 3.71
C ASP A 435 -23.94 -9.62 4.64
N ALA A 436 -25.05 -8.90 4.88
CA ALA A 436 -26.13 -9.34 5.75
C ALA A 436 -26.75 -10.68 5.31
N ALA A 437 -26.81 -10.94 3.99
CA ALA A 437 -27.36 -12.17 3.44
C ALA A 437 -26.44 -13.36 3.71
N ALA A 438 -25.13 -13.20 3.47
CA ALA A 438 -24.12 -14.19 3.82
C ALA A 438 -24.10 -14.46 5.33
N PHE A 439 -24.26 -13.43 6.16
CA PHE A 439 -24.32 -13.59 7.61
C PHE A 439 -25.53 -14.42 8.03
N LYS A 440 -26.73 -14.06 7.56
CA LYS A 440 -27.96 -14.82 7.85
C LYS A 440 -27.85 -16.27 7.39
N LYS A 441 -27.35 -16.52 6.17
CA LYS A 441 -27.12 -17.86 5.62
C LYS A 441 -26.16 -18.66 6.48
N TYR A 442 -25.02 -18.05 6.84
CA TYR A 442 -24.02 -18.68 7.70
C TYR A 442 -24.63 -19.04 9.07
N MET A 443 -25.26 -18.10 9.75
CA MET A 443 -25.80 -18.35 11.09
C MET A 443 -26.95 -19.37 11.10
N ALA A 444 -27.74 -19.45 10.03
CA ALA A 444 -28.77 -20.49 9.87
C ALA A 444 -28.18 -21.92 9.80
N GLY A 445 -26.98 -22.07 9.23
CA GLY A 445 -26.26 -23.35 9.21
C GLY A 445 -25.56 -23.70 10.53
N HIS A 446 -25.45 -22.77 11.47
CA HIS A 446 -24.63 -22.91 12.68
C HIS A 446 -25.36 -22.47 13.97
N PRO A 447 -26.52 -23.08 14.29
CA PRO A 447 -27.30 -22.66 15.46
C PRO A 447 -26.57 -22.85 16.79
N THR A 448 -25.58 -23.76 16.84
CA THR A 448 -24.79 -24.06 18.04
C THR A 448 -23.79 -22.97 18.42
N LEU A 449 -23.46 -22.02 17.53
CA LEU A 449 -22.56 -20.91 17.85
C LEU A 449 -23.10 -20.03 18.99
N PHE A 450 -24.42 -19.92 19.14
CA PHE A 450 -25.07 -19.22 20.26
C PHE A 450 -25.43 -20.13 21.44
N ALA A 451 -25.25 -21.45 21.31
CA ALA A 451 -25.44 -22.38 22.42
C ALA A 451 -24.22 -22.43 23.35
N ALA A 452 -23.11 -21.78 22.99
CA ALA A 452 -21.92 -21.68 23.82
C ALA A 452 -22.13 -20.75 25.02
N ASN A 453 -21.48 -21.06 26.14
CA ASN A 453 -21.47 -20.21 27.35
C ASN A 453 -20.99 -18.76 27.11
N ASP A 454 -20.41 -18.47 25.94
CA ASP A 454 -19.90 -17.16 25.53
C ASP A 454 -20.73 -16.49 24.40
N ALA A 455 -21.99 -16.89 24.23
CA ALA A 455 -22.89 -16.29 23.24
C ALA A 455 -22.93 -14.76 23.33
N MET A 456 -22.88 -14.20 24.55
CA MET A 456 -22.83 -12.76 24.80
C MET A 456 -21.57 -12.08 24.26
N GLY A 457 -20.39 -12.67 24.49
CA GLY A 457 -19.14 -12.14 23.96
C GLY A 457 -19.13 -12.12 22.43
N ILE A 458 -19.73 -13.14 21.82
CA ILE A 458 -19.88 -13.29 20.37
C ILE A 458 -20.82 -12.22 19.80
N VAL A 459 -22.01 -12.06 20.39
CA VAL A 459 -22.99 -11.05 19.98
C VAL A 459 -22.40 -9.66 20.06
N ASN A 460 -21.77 -9.31 21.19
CA ASN A 460 -21.18 -8.00 21.38
C ASN A 460 -20.11 -7.68 20.34
N GLN A 461 -19.33 -8.69 19.92
CA GLN A 461 -18.33 -8.53 18.86
C GLN A 461 -18.96 -8.29 17.49
N PHE A 462 -19.97 -9.07 17.10
CA PHE A 462 -20.67 -8.85 15.83
C PHE A 462 -21.35 -7.49 15.80
N TRP A 463 -22.03 -7.13 16.89
CA TRP A 463 -22.70 -5.85 17.02
C TRP A 463 -21.73 -4.67 16.89
N PHE A 464 -20.60 -4.75 17.60
CA PHE A 464 -19.57 -3.73 17.55
C PHE A 464 -18.96 -3.58 16.15
N HIS A 465 -18.72 -4.69 15.45
CA HIS A 465 -18.19 -4.66 14.09
C HIS A 465 -19.20 -4.12 13.07
N ALA A 466 -20.46 -4.55 13.14
CA ALA A 466 -21.54 -4.04 12.29
C ALA A 466 -21.76 -2.54 12.51
N GLY A 467 -21.73 -2.12 13.77
CA GLY A 467 -21.93 -0.73 14.18
C GLY A 467 -20.80 0.20 13.74
N LYS A 468 -19.54 -0.27 13.77
CA LYS A 468 -18.40 0.46 13.20
C LYS A 468 -18.48 0.63 11.69
N GLY A 469 -19.17 -0.27 10.99
CA GLY A 469 -19.37 -0.18 9.55
C GLY A 469 -20.55 0.70 9.14
N GLU A 470 -21.32 1.22 10.11
CA GLU A 470 -22.59 1.95 9.89
C GLU A 470 -23.59 1.16 9.01
N ASP A 471 -23.45 -0.17 8.95
CA ASP A 471 -24.26 -1.02 8.09
C ASP A 471 -25.54 -1.44 8.81
N LEU A 472 -26.60 -0.67 8.59
CA LEU A 472 -27.94 -0.92 9.12
C LEU A 472 -28.48 -2.31 8.76
N GLY A 473 -28.21 -2.79 7.54
CA GLY A 473 -28.68 -4.10 7.09
C GLY A 473 -27.97 -5.24 7.84
N MET A 474 -26.66 -5.10 8.06
CA MET A 474 -25.89 -6.04 8.87
C MET A 474 -26.31 -6.00 10.34
N LEU A 475 -26.50 -4.81 10.90
CA LEU A 475 -26.96 -4.63 12.27
C LEU A 475 -28.33 -5.28 12.51
N GLU A 476 -29.27 -5.11 11.58
CA GLU A 476 -30.55 -5.81 11.62
C GLU A 476 -30.37 -7.33 11.48
N ALA A 477 -29.48 -7.78 10.62
CA ALA A 477 -29.17 -9.20 10.46
C ALA A 477 -28.61 -9.83 11.74
N VAL A 478 -27.71 -9.13 12.45
CA VAL A 478 -27.21 -9.54 13.75
C VAL A 478 -28.36 -9.59 14.75
N ALA A 479 -29.20 -8.57 14.83
CA ALA A 479 -30.35 -8.54 15.73
C ALA A 479 -31.31 -9.72 15.49
N ASP A 480 -31.67 -9.98 14.23
CA ASP A 480 -32.54 -11.09 13.82
C ASP A 480 -32.00 -12.44 14.29
N VAL A 481 -30.70 -12.66 14.04
CA VAL A 481 -30.03 -13.90 14.40
C VAL A 481 -30.00 -14.06 15.91
N VAL A 482 -29.66 -13.01 16.65
CA VAL A 482 -29.62 -13.03 18.13
C VAL A 482 -30.98 -13.36 18.71
N MET A 483 -32.03 -12.69 18.25
CA MET A 483 -33.39 -12.88 18.76
C MET A 483 -33.93 -14.30 18.53
N ARG A 484 -33.48 -15.00 17.48
CA ARG A 484 -33.86 -16.41 17.24
C ARG A 484 -33.20 -17.40 18.21
N HIS A 485 -32.07 -17.04 18.81
CA HIS A 485 -31.29 -17.94 19.67
C HIS A 485 -31.44 -17.62 21.16
N ILE A 486 -31.90 -16.43 21.50
CA ILE A 486 -32.29 -16.08 22.86
C ILE A 486 -33.67 -16.71 23.14
N THR A 487 -33.73 -17.65 24.08
CA THR A 487 -35.00 -18.18 24.61
C THR A 487 -35.30 -17.60 25.99
N PRO A 488 -36.58 -17.55 26.43
CA PRO A 488 -36.96 -17.07 27.76
C PRO A 488 -36.24 -17.80 28.92
N GLU A 489 -35.78 -19.02 28.67
CA GLU A 489 -35.12 -19.88 29.66
C GLU A 489 -33.62 -19.58 29.81
N THR A 490 -33.02 -18.84 28.89
CA THR A 490 -31.58 -18.53 28.92
C THR A 490 -31.30 -17.34 29.83
N LYS A 491 -30.46 -17.49 30.86
CA LYS A 491 -30.02 -16.33 31.70
C LYS A 491 -29.37 -15.19 30.89
N ILE A 492 -28.94 -15.50 29.67
CA ILE A 492 -28.33 -14.60 28.69
C ILE A 492 -29.28 -13.48 28.24
N HIS A 493 -30.60 -13.71 28.19
CA HIS A 493 -31.56 -12.71 27.70
C HIS A 493 -31.60 -11.43 28.56
N GLN A 494 -31.60 -11.57 29.89
CA GLN A 494 -31.73 -10.42 30.79
C GLN A 494 -30.47 -9.55 30.82
N SER A 495 -29.28 -10.18 30.85
CA SER A 495 -28.01 -9.43 30.79
C SER A 495 -27.84 -8.73 29.46
N PHE A 496 -28.19 -9.39 28.34
CA PHE A 496 -28.11 -8.80 27.00
C PHE A 496 -28.96 -7.54 26.89
N LEU A 497 -30.23 -7.63 27.23
CA LEU A 497 -31.17 -6.52 27.12
C LEU A 497 -30.79 -5.38 28.06
N LYS A 498 -30.27 -5.69 29.26
CA LYS A 498 -29.73 -4.69 30.19
C LYS A 498 -28.51 -3.96 29.62
N ASP A 499 -27.56 -4.68 29.01
CA ASP A 499 -26.37 -4.09 28.40
C ASP A 499 -26.74 -3.24 27.17
N MET A 500 -27.69 -3.69 26.35
CA MET A 500 -28.23 -2.92 25.22
C MET A 500 -28.93 -1.65 25.67
N SER A 501 -29.71 -1.69 26.77
CA SER A 501 -30.33 -0.49 27.34
C SER A 501 -29.29 0.50 27.85
N LYS A 502 -28.22 -0.01 28.49
CA LYS A 502 -27.11 0.82 28.93
C LYS A 502 -26.43 1.49 27.74
N TRP A 503 -26.14 0.76 26.67
CA TRP A 503 -25.57 1.36 25.45
C TRP A 503 -26.49 2.36 24.78
N MET A 504 -27.81 2.12 24.73
CA MET A 504 -28.76 3.08 24.20
C MET A 504 -28.72 4.41 24.98
N ARG A 505 -28.59 4.30 26.31
CA ARG A 505 -28.40 5.46 27.20
C ARG A 505 -27.08 6.17 26.94
N ASP A 506 -25.97 5.44 26.87
CA ASP A 506 -24.66 6.01 26.57
C ASP A 506 -24.65 6.75 25.21
N CYS A 507 -25.39 6.24 24.21
CA CYS A 507 -25.56 6.89 22.90
C CYS A 507 -26.39 8.17 22.97
N LEU A 508 -27.43 8.21 23.81
CA LEU A 508 -28.26 9.39 24.05
C LEU A 508 -27.47 10.49 24.77
N GLU A 509 -26.58 10.10 25.69
CA GLU A 509 -25.75 11.01 26.49
C GLU A 509 -24.50 11.52 25.75
N CYS A 510 -24.12 10.92 24.61
CA CYS A 510 -22.87 11.26 23.93
C CYS A 510 -22.85 12.74 23.48
N PRO A 511 -21.97 13.59 24.06
CA PRO A 511 -21.92 15.02 23.74
C PRO A 511 -21.12 15.33 22.47
N ASP A 512 -20.42 14.34 21.92
CA ASP A 512 -19.58 14.48 20.74
C ASP A 512 -20.43 14.53 19.47
N LYS A 513 -20.66 15.74 18.95
CA LYS A 513 -21.45 15.98 17.73
C LYS A 513 -20.89 15.24 16.50
N SER A 514 -19.60 14.92 16.48
CA SER A 514 -19.02 14.15 15.36
C SER A 514 -19.49 12.69 15.32
N LYS A 515 -20.04 12.18 16.44
CA LYS A 515 -20.61 10.83 16.58
C LYS A 515 -22.15 10.84 16.67
N ALA A 516 -22.78 12.01 16.56
CA ALA A 516 -24.22 12.15 16.77
C ALA A 516 -25.06 11.38 15.75
N ARG A 517 -24.59 11.32 14.49
CA ARG A 517 -25.22 10.54 13.42
C ARG A 517 -25.18 9.04 13.74
N ASP A 518 -24.03 8.54 14.17
CA ASP A 518 -23.82 7.14 14.56
C ASP A 518 -24.74 6.80 15.74
N SER A 519 -24.79 7.65 16.76
CA SER A 519 -25.65 7.46 17.93
C SER A 519 -27.14 7.35 17.57
N ALA A 520 -27.64 8.15 16.61
CA ALA A 520 -29.04 8.07 16.19
C ALA A 520 -29.36 6.75 15.48
N VAL A 521 -28.46 6.29 14.61
CA VAL A 521 -28.54 4.97 13.94
C VAL A 521 -28.55 3.83 14.97
N PHE A 522 -27.64 3.88 15.95
CA PHE A 522 -27.58 2.89 17.03
C PHE A 522 -28.86 2.90 17.88
N ILE A 523 -29.40 4.07 18.20
CA ILE A 523 -30.66 4.16 18.97
C ILE A 523 -31.79 3.48 18.21
N SER A 524 -32.05 3.86 16.95
CA SER A 524 -33.09 3.25 16.10
C SER A 524 -33.02 1.73 16.07
N LEU A 525 -31.81 1.20 16.00
CA LEU A 525 -31.54 -0.22 15.94
C LEU A 525 -31.73 -0.93 17.29
N LEU A 526 -31.24 -0.36 18.40
CA LEU A 526 -31.46 -0.90 19.74
C LEU A 526 -32.96 -0.92 20.08
N GLY A 527 -33.71 0.09 19.66
CA GLY A 527 -35.17 0.08 19.74
C GLY A 527 -35.83 -1.05 18.96
N ASN A 528 -35.35 -1.34 17.75
CA ASN A 528 -35.84 -2.48 16.95
C ASN A 528 -35.57 -3.82 17.66
N ILE A 529 -34.43 -3.96 18.32
CA ILE A 529 -34.11 -5.12 19.17
C ILE A 529 -35.17 -5.29 20.26
N PHE A 530 -35.48 -4.24 21.01
CA PHE A 530 -36.44 -4.35 22.11
C PHE A 530 -37.85 -4.69 21.61
N ILE A 531 -38.27 -4.09 20.49
CA ILE A 531 -39.54 -4.42 19.83
C ILE A 531 -39.55 -5.91 19.41
N LYS A 532 -38.49 -6.40 18.75
CA LYS A 532 -38.38 -7.82 18.36
C LYS A 532 -38.33 -8.74 19.58
N ALA A 533 -37.66 -8.34 20.66
CA ALA A 533 -37.63 -9.11 21.90
C ALA A 533 -39.04 -9.26 22.49
N ARG A 534 -39.84 -8.19 22.44
CA ARG A 534 -41.24 -8.22 22.87
C ARG A 534 -42.10 -9.10 21.96
N GLU A 535 -41.93 -9.03 20.65
CA GLU A 535 -42.64 -9.88 19.68
C GLU A 535 -42.42 -11.37 19.92
N ASN A 536 -41.20 -11.74 20.33
CA ASN A 536 -40.83 -13.11 20.66
C ASN A 536 -41.16 -13.49 22.13
N ASN A 537 -41.89 -12.64 22.87
CA ASN A 537 -42.24 -12.82 24.28
C ASN A 537 -41.03 -13.04 25.20
N LEU A 538 -39.87 -12.46 24.86
CA LEU A 538 -38.66 -12.50 25.70
C LEU A 538 -38.71 -11.47 26.84
N ILE A 539 -39.50 -10.43 26.66
CA ILE A 539 -39.81 -9.40 27.67
C ILE A 539 -41.30 -9.09 27.63
N THR A 540 -41.83 -8.65 28.76
CA THR A 540 -43.18 -8.13 28.91
C THR A 540 -43.27 -6.70 28.39
N SER A 541 -44.50 -6.21 28.16
CA SER A 541 -44.72 -4.81 27.78
C SER A 541 -44.20 -3.80 28.82
N PRO A 542 -44.33 -4.03 30.15
CA PRO A 542 -43.70 -3.18 31.16
C PRO A 542 -42.17 -3.19 31.13
N GLU A 543 -41.55 -4.35 30.88
CA GLU A 543 -40.09 -4.44 30.75
C GLU A 543 -39.60 -3.73 29.49
N LEU A 544 -40.30 -3.88 28.36
CA LEU A 544 -40.04 -3.11 27.15
C LEU A 544 -40.12 -1.61 27.43
N ALA A 545 -41.17 -1.18 28.13
CA ALA A 545 -41.32 0.21 28.53
C ALA A 545 -40.14 0.66 29.41
N SER A 546 -39.73 -0.13 30.40
CA SER A 546 -38.56 0.19 31.25
C SER A 546 -37.25 0.28 30.45
N HIS A 547 -37.02 -0.63 29.51
CA HIS A 547 -35.83 -0.65 28.67
C HIS A 547 -35.79 0.51 27.67
N LEU A 548 -36.94 0.89 27.12
CA LEU A 548 -37.04 2.04 26.23
C LEU A 548 -36.96 3.33 27.05
N LEU A 549 -37.75 3.49 28.11
CA LEU A 549 -37.94 4.70 28.93
C LEU A 549 -36.83 4.89 30.00
N CYS A 550 -35.57 4.69 29.59
CA CYS A 550 -34.31 4.57 30.33
C CYS A 550 -34.03 5.40 31.63
N ASP A 551 -34.80 5.29 32.71
CA ASP A 551 -34.26 5.42 34.07
C ASP A 551 -35.01 4.60 35.14
N GLU A 552 -34.44 4.51 36.36
CA GLU A 552 -35.03 3.81 37.51
C GLU A 552 -36.30 4.50 38.06
N SER A 553 -36.61 5.71 37.58
CA SER A 553 -37.77 6.53 37.98
C SER A 553 -38.94 6.45 37.00
N GLY A 554 -38.78 5.74 35.87
CA GLY A 554 -39.79 5.65 34.81
C GLY A 554 -39.82 6.88 33.89
N SER A 555 -38.80 7.74 33.94
CA SER A 555 -38.69 8.93 33.10
C SER A 555 -38.07 8.58 31.74
N PRO A 556 -38.69 8.94 30.60
CA PRO A 556 -38.18 8.56 29.29
C PRO A 556 -36.77 9.13 29.06
N GLY A 557 -35.88 8.35 28.41
CA GLY A 557 -34.52 8.78 28.02
C GLY A 557 -34.48 10.07 27.16
N LEU A 558 -35.65 10.55 26.72
CA LEU A 558 -35.89 11.88 26.17
C LEU A 558 -35.28 13.02 26.99
N HIS A 559 -35.43 13.00 28.33
CA HIS A 559 -34.97 14.12 29.16
C HIS A 559 -33.45 14.31 29.05
N MET A 560 -32.73 13.21 28.86
CA MET A 560 -31.28 13.17 28.73
C MET A 560 -30.83 13.66 27.34
N GLY A 561 -31.49 13.19 26.28
CA GLY A 561 -31.22 13.67 24.91
C GLY A 561 -31.58 15.15 24.69
N LEU A 562 -32.66 15.64 25.34
CA LEU A 562 -33.07 17.05 25.33
C LEU A 562 -32.06 17.93 26.06
N ALA A 563 -31.54 17.50 27.22
CA ALA A 563 -30.52 18.23 27.96
C ALA A 563 -29.18 18.32 27.19
N ALA A 564 -28.84 17.29 26.41
CA ALA A 564 -27.63 17.27 25.58
C ALA A 564 -27.76 17.99 24.22
N GLY A 565 -28.97 18.40 23.81
CA GLY A 565 -29.20 19.08 22.53
C GLY A 565 -29.11 18.16 21.29
N ASN A 566 -29.30 16.85 21.49
CA ASN A 566 -29.06 15.79 20.52
C ASN A 566 -30.31 15.47 19.67
N HIS A 567 -30.65 16.37 18.74
CA HIS A 567 -31.93 16.36 18.02
C HIS A 567 -32.15 15.13 17.12
N GLN A 568 -31.10 14.61 16.46
CA GLN A 568 -31.23 13.44 15.57
C GLN A 568 -31.50 12.15 16.38
N GLN A 569 -30.85 12.00 17.53
CA GLN A 569 -31.05 10.90 18.46
C GLN A 569 -32.47 10.89 19.02
N LEU A 570 -33.02 12.08 19.31
CA LEU A 570 -34.39 12.24 19.77
C LEU A 570 -35.44 11.85 18.70
N ILE A 571 -35.20 12.18 17.42
CA ILE A 571 -36.07 11.77 16.31
C ILE A 571 -36.08 10.24 16.17
N ALA A 572 -34.90 9.62 16.11
CA ALA A 572 -34.74 8.17 16.06
C ALA A 572 -35.47 7.45 17.22
N TYR A 573 -35.30 7.99 18.43
CA TYR A 573 -35.94 7.45 19.63
C TYR A 573 -37.47 7.62 19.62
N ARG A 574 -37.98 8.74 19.09
CA ARG A 574 -39.43 8.94 18.88
C ARG A 574 -40.04 7.89 17.96
N GLU A 575 -39.37 7.61 16.85
CA GLU A 575 -39.82 6.61 15.87
C GLU A 575 -39.92 5.22 16.50
N ILE A 576 -39.04 4.88 17.44
CA ILE A 576 -39.12 3.62 18.18
C ILE A 576 -40.35 3.58 19.08
N LEU A 577 -40.57 4.63 19.88
CA LEU A 577 -41.73 4.69 20.79
C LEU A 577 -43.04 4.64 20.01
N SER A 578 -43.12 5.36 18.88
CA SER A 578 -44.26 5.29 17.97
C SER A 578 -44.49 3.87 17.45
N ARG A 579 -43.45 3.20 16.92
CA ARG A 579 -43.57 1.83 16.40
C ARG A 579 -43.97 0.82 17.48
N ALA A 580 -43.45 0.95 18.69
CA ALA A 580 -43.84 0.10 19.81
C ALA A 580 -45.31 0.31 20.20
N ALA A 581 -45.81 1.55 20.12
CA ALA A 581 -47.21 1.89 20.37
C ALA A 581 -48.14 1.37 19.28
N ASP A 582 -47.76 1.51 18.00
CA ASP A 582 -48.55 1.03 16.86
C ASP A 582 -48.73 -0.50 16.90
N LYS A 583 -47.76 -1.22 17.48
CA LYS A 583 -47.85 -2.66 17.75
C LYS A 583 -48.62 -3.02 19.02
N GLY A 584 -49.14 -2.03 19.76
CA GLY A 584 -49.86 -2.23 21.01
C GLY A 584 -48.98 -2.65 22.19
N PHE A 585 -47.67 -2.45 22.10
CA PHE A 585 -46.74 -2.79 23.18
C PHE A 585 -46.58 -1.69 24.22
N LEU A 586 -46.90 -0.44 23.85
CA LEU A 586 -46.94 0.71 24.76
C LEU A 586 -48.36 1.30 24.77
N ASP A 587 -48.85 1.67 25.95
CA ASP A 587 -50.12 2.39 26.11
C ASP A 587 -49.97 3.82 25.58
N ALA A 588 -50.96 4.34 24.86
CA ALA A 588 -51.00 5.68 24.29
C ALA A 588 -50.69 6.81 25.31
N SER A 589 -50.80 6.55 26.62
CA SER A 589 -50.36 7.43 27.70
C SER A 589 -48.89 7.85 27.62
N TRP A 590 -48.00 7.07 26.99
CA TRP A 590 -46.59 7.48 26.82
C TRP A 590 -46.46 8.82 26.09
N LYS A 591 -47.41 9.15 25.18
CA LYS A 591 -47.40 10.42 24.44
C LYS A 591 -47.63 11.62 25.37
N THR A 592 -48.50 11.47 26.37
CA THR A 592 -48.80 12.53 27.35
C THR A 592 -47.66 12.73 28.36
N GLU A 593 -46.79 11.75 28.50
CA GLU A 593 -45.62 11.79 29.40
C GLU A 593 -44.38 12.40 28.73
N LEU A 594 -44.42 12.69 27.42
CA LEU A 594 -43.32 13.36 26.72
C LEU A 594 -43.35 14.88 26.95
N PRO A 595 -42.18 15.53 27.15
CA PRO A 595 -42.08 16.98 27.12
C PRO A 595 -42.68 17.58 25.84
N ALA A 596 -43.39 18.70 25.97
CA ALA A 596 -44.09 19.37 24.85
C ALA A 596 -43.17 19.67 23.65
N ALA A 597 -41.89 19.99 23.91
CA ALA A 597 -40.89 20.22 22.87
C ALA A 597 -40.65 18.98 21.98
N PHE A 598 -40.79 17.78 22.54
CA PHE A 598 -40.60 16.53 21.81
C PHE A 598 -41.83 16.12 21.00
N GLN A 599 -43.04 16.40 21.52
CA GLN A 599 -44.30 16.17 20.79
C GLN A 599 -44.35 16.97 19.48
N GLN A 600 -43.68 18.12 19.44
CA GLN A 600 -43.61 19.02 18.28
C GLN A 600 -42.49 18.68 17.28
N MET A 601 -41.58 17.75 17.59
CA MET A 601 -40.54 17.35 16.63
C MET A 601 -41.17 16.70 15.38
N PRO A 602 -40.60 16.88 14.18
CA PRO A 602 -41.07 16.16 13.02
C PRO A 602 -40.79 14.65 13.19
N ILE A 603 -41.77 13.81 12.84
CA ILE A 603 -41.50 12.39 12.56
C ILE A 603 -40.86 12.40 11.18
N ALA A 604 -39.72 11.73 10.98
CA ALA A 604 -39.17 11.64 9.63
C ALA A 604 -40.23 10.95 8.76
N GLU A 605 -40.66 11.61 7.69
CA GLU A 605 -41.45 10.94 6.66
C GLU A 605 -40.55 9.81 6.14
N SER A 606 -40.98 8.56 6.37
CA SER A 606 -40.18 7.40 6.01
C SER A 606 -39.95 7.40 4.50
N ASN A 607 -38.75 7.79 4.07
CA ASN A 607 -38.23 7.35 2.79
C ASN A 607 -37.81 5.89 2.96
N MET A 608 -38.82 5.01 3.01
CA MET A 608 -38.67 3.57 2.75
C MET A 608 -38.71 3.33 1.24
#